data_AF-A0A3M6TPM7-F1
#
_entry.id   AF-A0A3M6TPM7-F1
#
_cell.length_a   1.000
_cell.length_b   1.000
_cell.length_c   1.000
_cell.angle_alpha   90.00
_cell.angle_beta   90.00
_cell.angle_gamma   90.00
#
_symmetry.space_group_name_H-M   'P 1'
#
loop_
_entity.id
_entity.type
_entity.pdbx_description
1 polymer ?
#
loop_
_entity_poly.entity_id
_entity_poly.type
_entity_poly.pdbx_seq_one_letter_code
_entity_poly.pdbx_strand_id
1 'polypeptide(L)'
;MYASCVVSGQQPNVWLRSNPVTIPSAVIQVYIAIQYRSKNCTMLDGDDFCREYFDLYVHQSWNKEVPEPPGNNSTYSKIAKITAPIPGVYARVTKIFGVLVKGRYITLAFHNQGSCSVIYSVVVSYFFCPEFTVGTGLVSLPRSMAPANNSEPVEGRCVVNAVHYQGIVMLDCQSDGFWNISSLQGGCVCKEKMDNAGGECRDCPERKYNNQNGLNCTVIPSTPRDVKVSFVNQSGVEITWQSPLETGDQTHVIYDVNCLIRKICSIDDVDNCLYENCSRDVRYIPNNKGLKMNNVIVMGLSSFVNYTFKIFAKNRVSEVAKRIYGDEGNFATLNIMIEGLDHSNISVPFSEQK
;
A
#
# COMPACT_ATOMS: atom_id res chain seq x y z
N MET A 1 -2.80 27.56 -36.33
CA MET A 1 -1.67 27.29 -37.25
C MET A 1 -1.07 28.62 -37.67
N TYR A 2 0.25 28.74 -37.66
CA TYR A 2 1.00 29.90 -38.13
C TYR A 2 2.04 29.46 -39.16
N ALA A 3 2.23 30.23 -40.23
CA ALA A 3 3.18 29.91 -41.29
C ALA A 3 3.97 31.17 -41.68
N SER A 4 5.27 31.00 -41.93
CA SER A 4 6.15 32.04 -42.45
C SER A 4 7.14 31.42 -43.42
N CYS A 5 7.34 32.04 -44.58
CA CYS A 5 8.21 31.57 -45.66
C CYS A 5 8.78 32.75 -46.45
N VAL A 6 9.44 33.67 -45.75
CA VAL A 6 10.21 34.77 -46.37
C VAL A 6 11.66 34.31 -46.35
N VAL A 7 12.22 33.99 -47.52
CA VAL A 7 13.54 33.34 -47.64
C VAL A 7 14.47 34.01 -48.66
N SER A 8 14.08 35.18 -49.19
CA SER A 8 14.85 35.90 -50.21
C SER A 8 14.73 37.43 -50.09
N GLY A 9 15.72 38.15 -50.61
CA GLY A 9 15.73 39.60 -50.83
C GLY A 9 16.38 40.42 -49.72
N GLN A 10 15.94 40.27 -48.47
CA GLN A 10 16.54 40.94 -47.31
C GLN A 10 16.47 40.02 -46.08
N GLN A 11 17.39 40.20 -45.13
CA GLN A 11 17.42 39.42 -43.89
C GLN A 11 16.10 39.54 -43.11
N PRO A 12 15.26 38.48 -43.05
CA PRO A 12 13.97 38.55 -42.38
C PRO A 12 14.12 38.69 -40.87
N ASN A 13 13.17 39.35 -40.23
CA ASN A 13 13.11 39.54 -38.78
C ASN A 13 11.66 39.43 -38.30
N VAL A 14 11.08 38.24 -38.42
CA VAL A 14 9.66 38.00 -38.11
C VAL A 14 9.53 37.41 -36.71
N TRP A 15 8.69 38.03 -35.88
CA TRP A 15 8.39 37.56 -34.53
C TRP A 15 6.93 37.13 -34.41
N LEU A 16 6.71 35.97 -33.79
CA LEU A 16 5.40 35.52 -33.36
C LEU A 16 5.42 35.38 -31.83
N ARG A 17 4.48 36.03 -31.14
CA ARG A 17 4.38 35.99 -29.67
C ARG A 17 3.07 35.36 -29.23
N SER A 18 3.09 34.55 -28.18
CA SER A 18 1.89 34.01 -27.54
C SER A 18 1.28 35.01 -26.55
N ASN A 19 0.03 34.76 -26.16
CA ASN A 19 -0.49 35.34 -24.93
C ASN A 19 0.26 34.80 -23.71
N PRO A 20 0.32 35.54 -22.58
CA PRO A 20 0.94 35.06 -21.36
C PRO A 20 0.16 33.88 -20.78
N VAL A 21 0.86 32.78 -20.52
CA VAL A 21 0.34 31.57 -19.87
C VAL A 21 0.55 31.70 -18.37
N THR A 22 -0.51 31.53 -17.59
CA THR A 22 -0.41 31.57 -16.12
C THR A 22 0.05 30.22 -15.60
N ILE A 23 1.09 30.22 -14.76
CA ILE A 23 1.68 29.02 -14.17
C ILE A 23 1.36 28.99 -12.66
N PRO A 24 0.84 27.88 -12.12
CA PRO A 24 0.66 27.73 -10.68
C PRO A 24 1.99 27.86 -9.93
N SER A 25 1.98 28.49 -8.75
CA SER A 25 3.19 28.78 -7.99
C SER A 25 3.99 27.55 -7.55
N ALA A 26 3.34 26.39 -7.46
CA ALA A 26 3.98 25.12 -7.09
C ALA A 26 4.72 24.45 -8.26
N VAL A 27 4.49 24.87 -9.50
CA VAL A 27 5.12 24.26 -10.69
C VAL A 27 6.52 24.84 -10.85
N ILE A 28 7.52 23.96 -10.80
CA ILE A 28 8.94 24.34 -10.92
C ILE A 28 9.51 24.15 -12.33
N GLN A 29 8.86 23.33 -13.16
CA GLN A 29 9.26 23.06 -14.53
C GLN A 29 8.03 22.88 -15.44
N VAL A 30 8.09 23.47 -16.63
CA VAL A 30 7.11 23.26 -17.70
C VAL A 30 7.77 22.65 -18.92
N TYR A 31 6.97 21.98 -19.74
CA TYR A 31 7.35 21.37 -20.99
C TYR A 31 6.61 22.06 -22.12
N ILE A 32 7.36 22.56 -23.10
CA ILE A 32 6.85 23.25 -24.28
C ILE A 32 6.93 22.27 -25.44
N ALA A 33 5.80 21.68 -25.82
CA ALA A 33 5.68 20.80 -26.98
C ALA A 33 5.25 21.60 -28.20
N ILE A 34 6.11 21.64 -29.22
CA ILE A 34 5.89 22.37 -30.47
C ILE A 34 5.75 21.36 -31.60
N GLN A 35 4.59 21.36 -32.23
CA GLN A 35 4.35 20.58 -33.43
C GLN A 35 4.51 21.47 -34.65
N TYR A 36 5.45 21.14 -35.53
CA TYR A 36 5.81 21.99 -36.66
C TYR A 36 6.27 21.17 -37.87
N ARG A 37 6.47 21.87 -38.99
CA ARG A 37 7.21 21.38 -40.17
C ARG A 37 8.06 22.53 -40.70
N SER A 38 9.22 22.22 -41.27
CA SER A 38 10.07 23.20 -41.95
C SER A 38 10.59 22.62 -43.26
N LYS A 39 10.65 23.43 -44.32
CA LYS A 39 11.39 23.09 -45.54
C LYS A 39 12.88 23.38 -45.33
N ASN A 40 13.72 22.64 -46.05
CA ASN A 40 15.14 22.92 -46.13
C ASN A 40 15.38 23.97 -47.25
N CYS A 41 16.54 24.62 -47.24
CA CYS A 41 16.81 25.71 -48.19
C CYS A 41 17.07 25.19 -49.60
N THR A 42 17.58 23.96 -49.72
CA THR A 42 17.82 23.32 -51.02
C THR A 42 16.52 23.05 -51.80
N MET A 43 15.38 22.87 -51.14
CA MET A 43 14.07 22.72 -51.78
C MET A 43 13.40 24.05 -52.20
N LEU A 44 13.98 25.20 -51.85
CA LEU A 44 13.33 26.50 -51.96
C LEU A 44 13.96 27.46 -52.97
N ASP A 45 15.06 27.07 -53.63
CA ASP A 45 15.90 27.98 -54.42
C ASP A 45 16.19 29.31 -53.68
N GLY A 46 16.33 29.23 -52.35
CA GLY A 46 16.53 30.38 -51.47
C GLY A 46 17.93 30.98 -51.61
N ASP A 47 18.07 32.26 -51.30
CA ASP A 47 19.36 32.97 -51.33
C ASP A 47 20.11 32.82 -49.99
N ASP A 48 21.18 33.61 -49.80
CA ASP A 48 21.99 33.62 -48.57
C ASP A 48 21.21 33.95 -47.29
N PHE A 49 19.97 34.42 -47.39
CA PHE A 49 19.09 34.71 -46.26
C PHE A 49 18.20 33.54 -45.87
N CYS A 50 18.19 32.45 -46.64
CA CYS A 50 17.45 31.24 -46.26
C CYS A 50 18.07 30.58 -45.01
N ARG A 51 17.21 30.14 -44.09
CA ARG A 51 17.58 29.44 -42.85
C ARG A 51 16.73 28.19 -42.68
N GLU A 52 17.33 27.11 -42.20
CA GLU A 52 16.61 25.85 -41.93
C GLU A 52 16.14 25.73 -40.47
N TYR A 53 16.00 26.88 -39.80
CA TYR A 53 15.64 26.96 -38.40
C TYR A 53 14.87 28.23 -38.06
N PHE A 54 14.10 28.14 -36.98
CA PHE A 54 13.58 29.30 -36.25
C PHE A 54 13.93 29.12 -34.77
N ASP A 55 13.92 30.21 -34.02
CA ASP A 55 14.32 30.19 -32.61
C ASP A 55 13.10 30.24 -31.70
N LEU A 56 13.17 29.53 -30.57
CA LEU A 56 12.23 29.62 -29.46
C LEU A 56 12.83 30.48 -28.36
N TYR A 57 12.07 31.47 -27.92
CA TYR A 57 12.35 32.35 -26.80
C TYR A 57 11.26 32.25 -25.74
N VAL A 58 11.64 32.45 -24.49
CA VAL A 58 10.72 32.50 -23.35
C VAL A 58 10.96 33.77 -22.54
N HIS A 59 9.89 34.50 -22.27
CA HIS A 59 9.85 35.58 -21.30
C HIS A 59 9.07 35.13 -20.06
N GLN A 60 9.64 35.32 -18.87
CA GLN A 60 8.98 34.98 -17.61
C GLN A 60 8.85 36.24 -16.76
N SER A 61 7.66 36.46 -16.20
CA SER A 61 7.35 37.66 -15.41
C SER A 61 6.38 37.38 -14.28
N TRP A 62 6.38 38.23 -13.26
CA TRP A 62 5.36 38.27 -12.22
C TRP A 62 4.14 39.11 -12.63
N ASN A 63 4.30 39.97 -13.64
CA ASN A 63 3.25 40.81 -14.20
C ASN A 63 2.69 40.20 -15.48
N LYS A 64 1.42 40.49 -15.76
CA LYS A 64 0.74 40.01 -16.99
C LYS A 64 1.13 40.83 -18.23
N GLU A 65 1.67 42.03 -18.04
CA GLU A 65 2.19 42.86 -19.13
C GLU A 65 3.40 42.20 -19.78
N VAL A 66 3.38 42.14 -21.10
CA VAL A 66 4.40 41.45 -21.89
C VAL A 66 5.03 42.45 -22.86
N PRO A 67 6.34 42.69 -22.79
CA PRO A 67 7.01 43.56 -23.74
C PRO A 67 7.02 42.93 -25.14
N GLU A 68 6.91 43.76 -26.16
CA GLU A 68 7.08 43.29 -27.54
C GLU A 68 8.53 42.78 -27.76
N PRO A 69 8.73 41.63 -28.42
CA PRO A 69 10.07 41.04 -28.58
C PRO A 69 11.07 41.94 -29.31
N PRO A 70 10.72 42.62 -30.43
CA PRO A 70 11.63 43.55 -31.08
C PRO A 70 12.07 44.67 -30.13
N GLY A 71 13.39 44.86 -29.99
CA GLY A 71 13.96 45.92 -29.15
C GLY A 71 14.09 45.57 -27.66
N ASN A 72 13.50 44.46 -27.20
CA ASN A 72 13.58 44.00 -25.80
C ASN A 72 14.30 42.65 -25.66
N ASN A 73 15.33 42.40 -26.47
CA ASN A 73 16.01 41.10 -26.58
C ASN A 73 16.55 40.58 -25.23
N SER A 74 16.92 41.45 -24.29
CA SER A 74 17.41 41.05 -22.96
C SER A 74 16.33 40.44 -22.05
N THR A 75 15.04 40.71 -22.33
CA THR A 75 13.90 40.20 -21.53
C THR A 75 13.45 38.79 -21.95
N TYR A 76 13.83 38.37 -23.15
CA TYR A 76 13.50 37.07 -23.72
C TYR A 76 14.72 36.16 -23.69
N SER A 77 14.63 35.06 -22.95
CA SER A 77 15.69 34.04 -22.92
C SER A 77 15.55 33.10 -24.10
N LYS A 78 16.61 32.95 -24.91
CA LYS A 78 16.64 31.96 -26.00
C LYS A 78 16.71 30.54 -25.42
N ILE A 79 15.70 29.71 -25.72
CA ILE A 79 15.62 28.33 -25.24
C ILE A 79 16.24 27.36 -26.23
N ALA A 80 15.92 27.50 -27.52
CA ALA A 80 16.39 26.56 -28.54
C ALA A 80 16.42 27.18 -29.93
N LYS A 81 17.32 26.65 -30.76
CA LYS A 81 17.33 26.79 -32.22
C LYS A 81 16.64 25.56 -32.81
N ILE A 82 15.45 25.73 -33.37
CA ILE A 82 14.58 24.63 -33.82
C ILE A 82 14.85 24.33 -35.30
N THR A 83 15.65 23.30 -35.55
CA THR A 83 15.93 22.75 -36.89
C THR A 83 14.97 21.60 -37.25
N ALA A 84 14.87 21.23 -38.52
CA ALA A 84 14.27 19.95 -38.89
C ALA A 84 15.03 18.76 -38.24
N PRO A 85 14.34 17.71 -37.75
CA PRO A 85 15.01 16.58 -37.10
C PRO A 85 15.78 15.67 -38.07
N ILE A 86 15.39 15.65 -39.35
CA ILE A 86 16.07 14.89 -40.40
C ILE A 86 16.31 15.84 -41.59
N PRO A 87 17.57 16.05 -42.02
CA PRO A 87 17.87 16.82 -43.22
C PRO A 87 17.16 16.22 -44.45
N GLY A 88 16.42 17.04 -45.19
CA GLY A 88 15.72 16.61 -46.42
C GLY A 88 14.35 15.96 -46.24
N VAL A 89 13.89 15.71 -45.00
CA VAL A 89 12.55 15.14 -44.76
C VAL A 89 11.56 16.23 -44.38
N TYR A 90 10.56 16.44 -45.24
CA TYR A 90 9.47 17.38 -45.00
C TYR A 90 8.31 16.71 -44.24
N ALA A 91 8.55 16.37 -42.97
CA ALA A 91 7.56 15.75 -42.09
C ALA A 91 7.07 16.69 -41.00
N ARG A 92 5.84 16.47 -40.53
CA ARG A 92 5.29 17.09 -39.33
C ARG A 92 5.86 16.36 -38.10
N VAL A 93 6.50 17.10 -37.21
CA VAL A 93 7.22 16.56 -36.05
C VAL A 93 6.88 17.34 -34.80
N THR A 94 7.12 16.73 -33.63
CA THR A 94 6.96 17.37 -32.32
C THR A 94 8.31 17.42 -31.62
N LYS A 95 8.72 18.60 -31.15
CA LYS A 95 9.86 18.77 -30.24
C LYS A 95 9.39 19.29 -28.89
N ILE A 96 9.98 18.78 -27.82
CA ILE A 96 9.64 19.13 -26.43
C ILE A 96 10.85 19.79 -25.78
N PHE A 97 10.62 20.90 -25.09
CA PHE A 97 11.66 21.65 -24.36
C PHE A 97 11.24 21.84 -22.91
N GLY A 98 12.10 21.46 -21.96
CA GLY A 98 11.92 21.72 -20.54
C GLY A 98 12.40 23.13 -20.17
N VAL A 99 11.58 23.87 -19.42
CA VAL A 99 11.92 25.23 -18.95
C VAL A 99 11.61 25.35 -17.47
N LEU A 100 12.62 25.71 -16.68
CA LEU A 100 12.46 26.01 -15.26
C LEU A 100 11.65 27.30 -15.07
N VAL A 101 10.67 27.25 -14.18
CA VAL A 101 9.77 28.35 -13.87
C VAL A 101 10.46 29.33 -12.91
N LYS A 102 10.49 30.61 -13.30
CA LYS A 102 11.07 31.75 -12.57
C LYS A 102 10.07 32.88 -12.32
N GLY A 103 8.84 32.75 -12.83
CA GLY A 103 7.79 33.75 -12.69
C GLY A 103 6.40 33.14 -12.87
N ARG A 104 5.36 33.93 -12.58
CA ARG A 104 3.95 33.50 -12.64
C ARG A 104 3.41 33.39 -14.07
N TYR A 105 3.96 34.17 -15.00
CA TYR A 105 3.53 34.20 -16.39
C TYR A 105 4.68 33.79 -17.30
N ILE A 106 4.39 32.90 -18.25
CA ILE A 106 5.31 32.49 -19.31
C ILE A 106 4.73 32.96 -20.65
N THR A 107 5.53 33.72 -21.40
CA THR A 107 5.20 34.11 -22.78
C THR A 107 6.22 33.48 -23.72
N LEU A 108 5.72 32.81 -24.76
CA LEU A 108 6.53 32.21 -25.80
C LEU A 108 6.69 33.19 -26.95
N ALA A 109 7.90 33.29 -27.49
CA ALA A 109 8.17 34.03 -28.72
C ALA A 109 8.96 33.16 -29.70
N PHE A 110 8.61 33.26 -30.97
CA PHE A 110 9.25 32.55 -32.06
C PHE A 110 9.87 33.56 -33.00
N HIS A 111 11.18 33.45 -33.21
CA HIS A 111 11.91 34.34 -34.08
C HIS A 111 12.29 33.62 -35.36
N ASN A 112 11.82 34.14 -36.48
CA ASN A 112 12.11 33.60 -37.79
C ASN A 112 12.97 34.58 -38.59
N GLN A 113 14.19 34.15 -38.90
CA GLN A 113 15.20 34.89 -39.64
C GLN A 113 15.43 34.37 -41.06
N GLY A 114 14.45 33.67 -41.64
CA GLY A 114 14.57 33.18 -43.02
C GLY A 114 14.19 31.72 -43.24
N SER A 115 13.43 31.11 -42.33
CA SER A 115 12.91 29.76 -42.49
C SER A 115 11.52 29.71 -43.09
N CYS A 116 11.30 28.66 -43.89
CA CYS A 116 9.99 28.31 -44.41
C CYS A 116 9.35 27.24 -43.51
N SER A 117 8.74 27.72 -42.42
CA SER A 117 8.25 26.91 -41.32
C SER A 117 6.75 27.12 -41.07
N VAL A 118 6.09 26.05 -40.67
CA VAL A 118 4.69 26.08 -40.19
C VAL A 118 4.64 25.50 -38.80
N ILE A 119 4.09 26.27 -37.86
CA ILE A 119 3.78 25.85 -36.50
C ILE A 119 2.29 25.48 -36.45
N TYR A 120 2.01 24.21 -36.16
CA TYR A 120 0.65 23.69 -36.09
C TYR A 120 0.03 23.91 -34.72
N SER A 121 0.74 23.52 -33.67
CA SER A 121 0.31 23.63 -32.27
C SER A 121 1.50 23.86 -31.35
N VAL A 122 1.22 24.54 -30.24
CA VAL A 122 2.15 24.75 -29.15
C VAL A 122 1.39 24.45 -27.87
N VAL A 123 1.89 23.51 -27.07
CA VAL A 123 1.29 23.08 -25.82
C VAL A 123 2.29 23.32 -24.70
N VAL A 124 1.87 24.01 -23.65
CA VAL A 124 2.63 24.17 -22.41
C VAL A 124 1.99 23.25 -21.38
N SER A 125 2.74 22.27 -20.89
CA SER A 125 2.28 21.30 -19.90
C SER A 125 3.26 21.18 -18.74
N TYR A 126 2.83 20.56 -17.65
CA TYR A 126 3.67 20.23 -16.50
C TYR A 126 3.19 18.89 -15.93
N PHE A 127 4.07 18.19 -15.24
CA PHE A 127 3.75 16.90 -14.61
C PHE A 127 3.47 17.07 -13.11
N PHE A 128 2.63 16.20 -12.60
CA PHE A 128 2.35 16.05 -11.17
C PHE A 128 2.08 14.58 -10.91
N CYS A 129 2.48 14.09 -9.74
CA CYS A 129 2.06 12.79 -9.26
C CYS A 129 0.63 12.91 -8.72
N PRO A 130 -0.31 12.07 -9.19
CA PRO A 130 -1.72 12.15 -8.79
C PRO A 130 -1.92 11.70 -7.34
N GLU A 131 -3.10 11.98 -6.76
CA GLU A 131 -3.50 11.30 -5.53
C GLU A 131 -3.54 9.80 -5.78
N PHE A 132 -2.96 9.04 -4.86
CA PHE A 132 -2.80 7.61 -5.05
C PHE A 132 -2.84 6.89 -3.71
N THR A 133 -3.45 5.70 -3.68
CA THR A 133 -3.48 4.85 -2.49
C THR A 133 -2.77 3.54 -2.77
N VAL A 134 -1.74 3.24 -1.99
CA VAL A 134 -1.03 1.96 -2.04
C VAL A 134 -1.82 0.96 -1.21
N GLY A 135 -2.64 0.12 -1.86
CA GLY A 135 -3.59 -0.74 -1.18
C GLY A 135 -2.98 -1.76 -0.21
N THR A 136 -1.82 -2.33 -0.54
CA THR A 136 -1.11 -3.29 0.32
C THR A 136 -0.45 -2.64 1.53
N GLY A 137 -0.11 -1.35 1.43
CA GLY A 137 0.49 -0.57 2.50
C GLY A 137 -0.51 0.30 3.26
N LEU A 138 -1.76 0.43 2.80
CA LEU A 138 -2.77 1.34 3.36
C LEU A 138 -2.27 2.79 3.51
N VAL A 139 -1.43 3.21 2.56
CA VAL A 139 -0.84 4.56 2.51
C VAL A 139 -1.52 5.36 1.40
N SER A 140 -2.07 6.50 1.77
CA SER A 140 -2.57 7.54 0.87
C SER A 140 -1.50 8.59 0.61
N LEU A 141 -1.36 8.98 -0.66
CA LEU A 141 -0.46 10.02 -1.10
C LEU A 141 -1.26 11.22 -1.63
N PRO A 142 -0.88 12.44 -1.25
CA PRO A 142 -1.48 13.63 -1.81
C PRO A 142 -1.04 13.83 -3.26
N ARG A 143 -1.77 14.66 -4.00
CA ARG A 143 -1.28 15.17 -5.28
C ARG A 143 -0.03 16.01 -5.05
N SER A 144 1.06 15.68 -5.72
CA SER A 144 2.35 16.36 -5.57
C SER A 144 2.90 16.85 -6.90
N MET A 145 3.52 18.02 -6.93
CA MET A 145 4.17 18.52 -8.14
C MET A 145 5.38 17.65 -8.47
N ALA A 146 5.55 17.31 -9.74
CA ALA A 146 6.71 16.53 -10.17
C ALA A 146 7.98 17.40 -10.09
N PRO A 147 9.10 16.86 -9.59
CA PRO A 147 10.35 17.59 -9.55
C PRO A 147 10.90 17.83 -10.96
N ALA A 148 11.80 18.79 -11.09
CA ALA A 148 12.45 19.13 -12.37
C ALA A 148 13.26 17.95 -12.94
N ASN A 149 13.99 17.25 -12.07
CA ASN A 149 14.88 16.14 -12.41
C ASN A 149 14.74 15.01 -11.38
N ASN A 150 14.94 13.77 -11.83
CA ASN A 150 14.95 12.55 -10.99
C ASN A 150 13.63 12.34 -10.23
N SER A 151 13.69 12.34 -8.90
CA SER A 151 12.57 12.13 -7.99
C SER A 151 12.73 12.93 -6.70
N GLU A 152 11.61 13.13 -5.99
CA GLU A 152 11.57 13.78 -4.68
C GLU A 152 10.68 12.95 -3.72
N PRO A 153 11.12 12.71 -2.47
CA PRO A 153 10.33 11.94 -1.52
C PRO A 153 9.14 12.76 -1.03
N VAL A 154 7.96 12.14 -1.04
CA VAL A 154 6.71 12.71 -0.55
C VAL A 154 6.21 11.87 0.63
N GLU A 155 5.88 12.54 1.72
CA GLU A 155 5.27 11.91 2.89
C GLU A 155 3.83 11.49 2.60
N GLY A 156 3.56 10.18 2.72
CA GLY A 156 2.23 9.61 2.70
C GLY A 156 1.60 9.59 4.09
N ARG A 157 0.29 9.34 4.12
CA ARG A 157 -0.49 9.22 5.35
C ARG A 157 -1.26 7.92 5.35
N CYS A 158 -1.43 7.31 6.52
CA CYS A 158 -2.34 6.18 6.63
C CYS A 158 -3.75 6.58 6.19
N VAL A 159 -4.41 5.69 5.45
CA VAL A 159 -5.82 5.88 5.09
C VAL A 159 -6.70 6.00 6.34
N VAL A 160 -7.91 6.50 6.15
CA VAL A 160 -8.89 6.61 7.25
C VAL A 160 -9.10 5.24 7.88
N ASN A 161 -9.19 5.21 9.22
CA ASN A 161 -9.30 3.98 10.03
C ASN A 161 -8.09 3.03 9.95
N ALA A 162 -6.94 3.50 9.47
CA ALA A 162 -5.66 2.82 9.62
C ALA A 162 -4.75 3.55 10.62
N VAL A 163 -3.73 2.83 11.10
CA VAL A 163 -2.65 3.36 11.96
C VAL A 163 -1.30 2.97 11.39
N HIS A 164 -0.29 3.78 11.68
CA HIS A 164 1.09 3.45 11.31
C HIS A 164 1.51 2.17 12.04
N TYR A 165 2.06 1.21 11.28
CA TYR A 165 2.48 -0.07 11.83
C TYR A 165 4.00 -0.12 11.93
N GLN A 166 4.70 -0.04 10.80
CA GLN A 166 6.15 -0.14 10.73
C GLN A 166 6.71 0.62 9.53
N GLY A 167 7.99 1.01 9.66
CA GLY A 167 8.77 1.57 8.56
C GLY A 167 8.40 3.00 8.19
N ILE A 168 8.87 3.44 7.02
CA ILE A 168 8.71 4.80 6.52
C ILE A 168 7.65 4.81 5.42
N VAL A 169 6.66 5.69 5.55
CA VAL A 169 5.54 5.84 4.59
C VAL A 169 5.81 6.97 3.59
N MET A 170 7.03 7.03 3.05
CA MET A 170 7.42 7.99 2.01
C MET A 170 7.48 7.29 0.66
N LEU A 171 7.04 7.98 -0.39
CA LEU A 171 7.19 7.53 -1.77
C LEU A 171 7.81 8.63 -2.63
N ASP A 172 8.65 8.21 -3.57
CA ASP A 172 9.28 9.11 -4.53
C ASP A 172 8.31 9.49 -5.65
N CYS A 173 8.03 10.79 -5.80
CA CYS A 173 7.38 11.35 -6.97
C CYS A 173 8.43 11.61 -8.06
N GLN A 174 8.28 10.98 -9.22
CA GLN A 174 9.22 11.09 -10.34
C GLN A 174 8.93 12.32 -11.21
N SER A 175 9.96 12.83 -11.88
CA SER A 175 9.89 14.01 -12.76
C SER A 175 8.92 13.87 -13.95
N ASP A 176 8.55 12.64 -14.32
CA ASP A 176 7.54 12.32 -15.34
C ASP A 176 6.10 12.19 -14.79
N GLY A 177 5.92 12.39 -13.48
CA GLY A 177 4.61 12.35 -12.81
C GLY A 177 4.17 10.97 -12.34
N PHE A 178 5.05 9.96 -12.35
CA PHE A 178 4.76 8.64 -11.80
C PHE A 178 5.26 8.48 -10.36
N TRP A 179 4.54 7.67 -9.57
CA TRP A 179 4.98 7.25 -8.24
C TRP A 179 5.90 6.04 -8.34
N ASN A 180 7.05 6.09 -7.67
CA ASN A 180 7.90 4.91 -7.50
C ASN A 180 7.45 4.07 -6.29
N ILE A 181 6.50 3.16 -6.50
CA ILE A 181 5.90 2.35 -5.42
C ILE A 181 6.93 1.43 -4.73
N SER A 182 7.98 1.03 -5.44
CA SER A 182 9.06 0.19 -4.92
C SER A 182 9.90 0.88 -3.82
N SER A 183 9.78 2.20 -3.66
CA SER A 183 10.47 2.95 -2.59
C SER A 183 9.80 2.84 -1.22
N LEU A 184 8.57 2.32 -1.15
CA LEU A 184 7.83 2.21 0.10
C LEU A 184 8.48 1.17 1.03
N GLN A 185 9.04 1.65 2.14
CA GLN A 185 9.73 0.84 3.16
C GLN A 185 8.94 0.84 4.47
N GLY A 186 7.64 0.56 4.39
CA GLY A 186 6.74 0.59 5.55
C GLY A 186 5.29 0.50 5.15
N GLY A 187 4.41 0.72 6.13
CA GLY A 187 2.98 0.71 5.88
C GLY A 187 2.14 0.93 7.13
N CYS A 188 0.85 0.96 6.88
CA CYS A 188 -0.20 1.09 7.85
C CYS A 188 -1.00 -0.21 7.93
N VAL A 189 -1.73 -0.38 9.02
CA VAL A 189 -2.67 -1.49 9.21
C VAL A 189 -4.02 -0.92 9.62
N CYS A 190 -5.09 -1.61 9.23
CA CYS A 190 -6.42 -1.22 9.68
C CYS A 190 -6.52 -1.33 11.21
N LYS A 191 -7.31 -0.44 11.82
CA LYS A 191 -7.64 -0.47 13.25
C LYS A 191 -8.34 -1.78 13.63
N GLU A 192 -8.50 -2.00 14.92
CA GLU A 192 -9.30 -3.14 15.41
C GLU A 192 -10.68 -3.16 14.74
N LYS A 193 -11.20 -4.38 14.49
CA LYS A 193 -12.49 -4.65 13.83
C LYS A 193 -12.57 -4.22 12.36
N MET A 194 -11.47 -3.80 11.74
CA MET A 194 -11.46 -3.33 10.35
C MET A 194 -10.60 -4.23 9.44
N ASP A 195 -11.07 -4.41 8.21
CA ASP A 195 -10.48 -5.19 7.11
C ASP A 195 -9.98 -4.27 6.00
N ASN A 196 -8.90 -4.67 5.32
CA ASN A 196 -8.41 -3.97 4.14
C ASN A 196 -9.20 -4.40 2.89
N ALA A 197 -10.12 -3.54 2.46
CA ALA A 197 -10.92 -3.68 1.25
C ALA A 197 -10.26 -2.97 0.05
N GLY A 198 -9.02 -3.35 -0.30
CA GLY A 198 -8.33 -2.85 -1.49
C GLY A 198 -7.75 -1.43 -1.34
N GLY A 199 -7.29 -1.08 -0.14
CA GLY A 199 -6.77 0.25 0.19
C GLY A 199 -7.70 1.09 1.07
N GLU A 200 -8.84 0.54 1.46
CA GLU A 200 -9.78 1.18 2.38
C GLU A 200 -10.03 0.27 3.57
N CYS A 201 -10.06 0.83 4.78
CA CYS A 201 -10.41 0.07 5.97
C CYS A 201 -11.93 0.10 6.18
N ARG A 202 -12.56 -1.08 6.14
CA ARG A 202 -14.02 -1.30 6.34
C ARG A 202 -14.25 -2.29 7.47
N ASP A 203 -15.45 -2.39 8.02
CA ASP A 203 -15.73 -3.33 9.09
C ASP A 203 -15.41 -4.78 8.69
N CYS A 204 -14.90 -5.58 9.63
CA CYS A 204 -14.65 -7.00 9.42
C CYS A 204 -15.94 -7.71 8.99
N PRO A 205 -15.85 -8.68 8.06
CA PRO A 205 -16.94 -9.62 7.81
C PRO A 205 -17.34 -10.40 9.07
N GLU A 206 -18.55 -10.96 9.08
CA GLU A 206 -19.03 -11.76 10.21
C GLU A 206 -18.06 -12.89 10.58
N ARG A 207 -17.88 -13.11 11.89
CA ARG A 207 -16.95 -14.10 12.48
C ARG A 207 -15.49 -13.95 12.07
N LYS A 208 -15.11 -12.77 11.55
CA LYS A 208 -13.72 -12.37 11.35
C LYS A 208 -13.37 -11.20 12.23
N TYR A 209 -12.10 -11.13 12.58
CA TYR A 209 -11.59 -10.23 13.61
C TYR A 209 -10.25 -9.65 13.17
N ASN A 210 -9.91 -8.46 13.66
CA ASN A 210 -8.59 -7.87 13.50
C ASN A 210 -8.17 -7.17 14.79
N ASN A 211 -6.92 -7.39 15.19
CA ASN A 211 -6.30 -6.84 16.41
C ASN A 211 -5.34 -5.69 16.12
N GLN A 212 -5.50 -5.00 14.98
CA GLN A 212 -4.62 -3.90 14.56
C GLN A 212 -3.15 -4.31 14.37
N ASN A 213 -2.87 -5.61 14.21
CA ASN A 213 -1.53 -6.13 13.92
C ASN A 213 -1.47 -6.91 12.60
N GLY A 214 -2.56 -6.90 11.82
CA GLY A 214 -2.62 -7.54 10.50
C GLY A 214 -3.32 -6.65 9.49
N LEU A 215 -2.97 -6.84 8.22
CA LEU A 215 -3.57 -6.11 7.11
C LEU A 215 -5.07 -6.43 6.95
N ASN A 216 -5.43 -7.70 7.14
CA ASN A 216 -6.79 -8.20 6.91
C ASN A 216 -7.39 -8.82 8.18
N CYS A 217 -8.72 -8.88 8.24
CA CYS A 217 -9.44 -9.65 9.23
C CYS A 217 -9.27 -11.15 8.98
N THR A 218 -9.14 -11.90 10.07
CA THR A 218 -8.97 -13.36 10.04
C THR A 218 -9.94 -14.02 11.02
N VAL A 219 -10.06 -15.34 10.93
CA VAL A 219 -10.89 -16.14 11.83
C VAL A 219 -10.08 -16.53 13.07
N ILE A 220 -10.76 -16.83 14.17
CA ILE A 220 -10.15 -17.57 15.29
C ILE A 220 -9.90 -19.03 14.89
N PRO A 221 -8.96 -19.74 15.55
CA PRO A 221 -8.70 -21.14 15.20
C PRO A 221 -9.91 -22.04 15.47
N SER A 222 -10.05 -23.10 14.67
CA SER A 222 -10.99 -24.19 14.95
C SER A 222 -10.51 -25.02 16.14
N THR A 223 -11.32 -26.01 16.53
CA THR A 223 -10.98 -26.95 17.60
C THR A 223 -9.67 -27.73 17.30
N PRO A 224 -8.77 -27.94 18.29
CA PRO A 224 -7.65 -28.87 18.16
C PRO A 224 -8.13 -30.28 17.79
N ARG A 225 -7.33 -31.01 17.01
CA ARG A 225 -7.70 -32.34 16.48
C ARG A 225 -6.98 -33.45 17.23
N ASP A 226 -7.47 -34.68 17.13
CA ASP A 226 -6.80 -35.90 17.60
C ASP A 226 -6.22 -35.79 19.03
N VAL A 227 -7.03 -35.30 19.98
CA VAL A 227 -6.61 -35.24 21.38
C VAL A 227 -6.43 -36.64 21.94
N LYS A 228 -5.24 -36.93 22.46
CA LYS A 228 -4.83 -38.22 23.02
C LYS A 228 -4.25 -38.03 24.41
N VAL A 229 -4.38 -39.06 25.23
CA VAL A 229 -3.85 -39.10 26.58
C VAL A 229 -2.97 -40.33 26.77
N SER A 230 -1.82 -40.13 27.42
CA SER A 230 -0.92 -41.19 27.88
C SER A 230 -0.63 -40.98 29.37
N PHE A 231 -0.61 -42.07 30.14
CA PHE A 231 -0.25 -41.98 31.56
C PHE A 231 1.27 -41.90 31.71
N VAL A 232 1.75 -40.89 32.43
CA VAL A 232 3.18 -40.74 32.77
C VAL A 232 3.49 -41.49 34.07
N ASN A 233 2.57 -41.41 35.03
CA ASN A 233 2.60 -42.16 36.29
C ASN A 233 1.17 -42.26 36.87
N GLN A 234 1.04 -42.64 38.14
CA GLN A 234 -0.25 -42.86 38.80
C GLN A 234 -1.05 -41.57 39.09
N SER A 235 -0.42 -40.40 39.06
CA SER A 235 -1.05 -39.10 39.37
C SER A 235 -0.77 -38.05 38.28
N GLY A 236 -0.40 -38.52 37.08
CA GLY A 236 0.13 -37.68 36.03
C GLY A 236 -0.10 -38.25 34.64
N VAL A 237 -0.54 -37.37 33.74
CA VAL A 237 -0.89 -37.69 32.36
C VAL A 237 -0.20 -36.73 31.41
N GLU A 238 0.17 -37.21 30.23
CA GLU A 238 0.55 -36.40 29.09
C GLU A 238 -0.65 -36.31 28.15
N ILE A 239 -1.03 -35.08 27.82
CA ILE A 239 -2.09 -34.78 26.86
C ILE A 239 -1.42 -34.27 25.60
N THR A 240 -1.71 -34.89 24.46
CA THR A 240 -1.18 -34.52 23.14
C THR A 240 -2.34 -34.23 22.19
N TRP A 241 -2.14 -33.34 21.22
CA TRP A 241 -3.15 -33.00 20.21
C TRP A 241 -2.50 -32.65 18.87
N GLN A 242 -3.31 -32.53 17.83
CA GLN A 242 -2.93 -31.98 16.54
C GLN A 242 -3.47 -30.56 16.36
N SER A 243 -2.80 -29.81 15.49
CA SER A 243 -3.21 -28.44 15.18
C SER A 243 -4.61 -28.41 14.55
N PRO A 244 -5.38 -27.34 14.81
CA PRO A 244 -6.66 -27.08 14.16
C PRO A 244 -6.59 -27.14 12.64
N LEU A 245 -7.71 -27.46 11.99
CA LEU A 245 -7.81 -27.42 10.53
C LEU A 245 -7.76 -25.98 10.03
N GLU A 246 -8.51 -25.09 10.68
CA GLU A 246 -8.47 -23.64 10.41
C GLU A 246 -7.68 -22.95 11.52
N THR A 247 -6.62 -22.24 11.15
CA THR A 247 -5.76 -21.49 12.09
C THR A 247 -5.92 -19.98 11.95
N GLY A 248 -6.56 -19.54 10.87
CA GLY A 248 -6.58 -18.14 10.42
C GLY A 248 -5.48 -17.85 9.41
N ASP A 249 -4.72 -16.78 9.61
CA ASP A 249 -3.77 -16.19 8.66
C ASP A 249 -2.32 -16.68 8.86
N GLN A 250 -2.14 -17.98 9.16
CA GLN A 250 -0.84 -18.62 9.39
C GLN A 250 -0.04 -18.06 10.59
N THR A 251 -0.67 -17.33 11.51
CA THR A 251 -0.03 -17.01 12.79
C THR A 251 0.16 -18.28 13.62
N HIS A 252 1.26 -18.38 14.36
CA HIS A 252 1.48 -19.48 15.30
C HIS A 252 0.28 -19.60 16.25
N VAL A 253 -0.42 -20.74 16.18
CA VAL A 253 -1.48 -21.07 17.13
C VAL A 253 -0.84 -21.34 18.49
N ILE A 254 -1.39 -20.72 19.52
CA ILE A 254 -1.01 -20.96 20.92
C ILE A 254 -2.17 -21.67 21.62
N TYR A 255 -1.85 -22.53 22.58
CA TYR A 255 -2.85 -23.31 23.29
C TYR A 255 -2.92 -22.96 24.77
N ASP A 256 -4.14 -22.93 25.29
CA ASP A 256 -4.42 -22.83 26.72
C ASP A 256 -5.21 -24.07 27.16
N VAL A 257 -4.83 -24.67 28.28
CA VAL A 257 -5.47 -25.85 28.86
C VAL A 257 -6.13 -25.47 30.17
N ASN A 258 -7.44 -25.62 30.23
CA ASN A 258 -8.24 -25.44 31.44
C ASN A 258 -8.63 -26.81 32.00
N CYS A 259 -8.54 -26.97 33.31
CA CYS A 259 -8.92 -28.20 34.02
C CYS A 259 -10.08 -27.91 34.94
N LEU A 260 -11.11 -28.74 34.79
CA LEU A 260 -12.31 -28.73 35.59
C LEU A 260 -12.52 -30.09 36.24
N ILE A 261 -13.03 -30.12 37.46
CA ILE A 261 -13.47 -31.31 38.16
C ILE A 261 -14.98 -31.39 38.03
N ARG A 262 -15.49 -32.50 37.49
CA ARG A 262 -16.93 -32.78 37.41
C ARG A 262 -17.42 -33.26 38.79
N LYS A 263 -18.27 -32.48 39.46
CA LYS A 263 -18.75 -32.80 40.82
C LYS A 263 -20.08 -33.55 40.82
N ILE A 264 -21.13 -32.89 40.35
CA ILE A 264 -22.51 -33.38 40.43
C ILE A 264 -23.15 -33.11 39.08
N CYS A 265 -23.87 -34.09 38.55
CA CYS A 265 -24.74 -33.91 37.38
C CYS A 265 -26.17 -34.14 37.83
N SER A 266 -27.09 -33.28 37.43
CA SER A 266 -28.50 -33.51 37.66
C SER A 266 -28.89 -34.84 37.01
N ILE A 267 -29.59 -35.68 37.77
CA ILE A 267 -30.08 -36.99 37.32
C ILE A 267 -31.06 -36.82 36.14
N ASP A 268 -31.75 -35.67 36.09
CA ASP A 268 -32.77 -35.34 35.08
C ASP A 268 -32.21 -34.56 33.87
N ASP A 269 -30.95 -34.09 33.92
CA ASP A 269 -30.35 -33.28 32.86
C ASP A 269 -28.83 -33.51 32.78
N VAL A 270 -28.43 -34.52 32.00
CA VAL A 270 -27.05 -35.03 31.89
C VAL A 270 -26.07 -33.97 31.37
N ASP A 271 -26.57 -32.95 30.67
CA ASP A 271 -25.79 -31.86 30.10
C ASP A 271 -25.49 -30.73 31.09
N ASN A 272 -26.16 -30.70 32.26
CA ASN A 272 -26.01 -29.63 33.24
C ASN A 272 -25.27 -30.12 34.50
N CYS A 273 -23.95 -30.31 34.36
CA CYS A 273 -23.08 -30.69 35.46
C CYS A 273 -22.42 -29.48 36.13
N LEU A 274 -22.27 -29.55 37.45
CA LEU A 274 -21.49 -28.60 38.24
C LEU A 274 -19.99 -28.92 38.09
N TYR A 275 -19.25 -27.93 37.61
CA TYR A 275 -17.80 -27.98 37.44
C TYR A 275 -17.10 -27.08 38.46
N GLU A 276 -16.03 -27.59 39.06
CA GLU A 276 -15.11 -26.80 39.91
C GLU A 276 -13.76 -26.67 39.20
N ASN A 277 -13.04 -25.58 39.40
CA ASN A 277 -11.65 -25.50 38.93
C ASN A 277 -10.79 -26.55 39.65
N CYS A 278 -9.82 -27.13 38.95
CA CYS A 278 -8.90 -28.09 39.55
C CYS A 278 -8.10 -27.47 40.73
N SER A 279 -7.72 -28.32 41.70
CA SER A 279 -6.92 -27.92 42.86
C SER A 279 -5.63 -27.23 42.44
N ARG A 280 -5.10 -26.35 43.29
CA ARG A 280 -3.78 -25.72 43.13
C ARG A 280 -2.63 -26.74 43.14
N ASP A 281 -2.88 -27.96 43.60
CA ASP A 281 -1.92 -29.06 43.59
C ASP A 281 -1.69 -29.62 42.17
N VAL A 282 -2.62 -29.37 41.24
CA VAL A 282 -2.48 -29.76 39.84
C VAL A 282 -1.45 -28.86 39.15
N ARG A 283 -0.37 -29.46 38.66
CA ARG A 283 0.74 -28.76 38.01
C ARG A 283 0.81 -29.11 36.52
N TYR A 284 1.19 -28.13 35.71
CA TYR A 284 1.33 -28.26 34.27
C TYR A 284 2.77 -28.04 33.87
N ILE A 285 3.28 -28.90 32.99
CA ILE A 285 4.63 -28.81 32.45
C ILE A 285 4.52 -28.77 30.92
N PRO A 286 5.01 -27.71 30.25
CA PRO A 286 5.73 -26.57 30.82
C PRO A 286 4.86 -25.53 31.53
N ASN A 287 3.61 -25.31 31.08
CA ASN A 287 2.64 -24.37 31.66
C ASN A 287 1.22 -24.74 31.16
N ASN A 288 0.17 -24.08 31.66
CA ASN A 288 -1.21 -24.29 31.19
C ASN A 288 -1.72 -23.23 30.20
N LYS A 289 -0.94 -22.18 29.93
CA LYS A 289 -1.32 -21.10 29.00
C LYS A 289 -0.17 -20.74 28.08
N GLY A 290 -0.48 -20.27 26.88
CA GLY A 290 0.49 -19.80 25.90
C GLY A 290 1.40 -20.92 25.38
N LEU A 291 0.91 -22.17 25.36
CA LEU A 291 1.67 -23.31 24.87
C LEU A 291 1.88 -23.18 23.36
N LYS A 292 3.14 -23.23 22.93
CA LYS A 292 3.52 -23.29 21.51
C LYS A 292 3.70 -24.72 20.99
N MET A 293 3.72 -25.68 21.90
CA MET A 293 3.82 -27.10 21.63
C MET A 293 2.43 -27.73 21.70
N ASN A 294 2.30 -28.88 21.07
CA ASN A 294 1.04 -29.62 20.98
C ASN A 294 0.91 -30.69 22.08
N ASN A 295 1.59 -30.51 23.20
CA ASN A 295 1.49 -31.39 24.36
C ASN A 295 1.59 -30.61 25.68
N VAL A 296 1.05 -31.21 26.73
CA VAL A 296 1.26 -30.77 28.12
C VAL A 296 1.25 -31.98 29.03
N ILE A 297 2.14 -31.97 30.04
CA ILE A 297 2.12 -32.96 31.11
C ILE A 297 1.40 -32.32 32.31
N VAL A 298 0.39 -33.01 32.83
CA VAL A 298 -0.40 -32.61 33.99
C VAL A 298 -0.10 -33.58 35.12
N MET A 299 0.30 -33.07 36.28
CA MET A 299 0.73 -33.84 37.46
C MET A 299 -0.08 -33.45 38.70
N GLY A 300 -0.12 -34.31 39.71
CA GLY A 300 -0.81 -34.03 40.98
C GLY A 300 -2.31 -34.27 40.92
N LEU A 301 -2.75 -35.13 40.00
CA LEU A 301 -4.15 -35.53 39.86
C LEU A 301 -4.52 -36.57 40.91
N SER A 302 -5.70 -36.43 41.52
CA SER A 302 -6.22 -37.32 42.55
C SER A 302 -6.95 -38.51 41.93
N SER A 303 -6.82 -39.68 42.55
CA SER A 303 -7.55 -40.88 42.13
C SER A 303 -9.05 -40.75 42.34
N PHE A 304 -9.83 -41.45 41.50
CA PHE A 304 -11.30 -41.50 41.50
C PHE A 304 -11.98 -40.14 41.31
N VAL A 305 -11.26 -39.17 40.71
CA VAL A 305 -11.80 -37.86 40.35
C VAL A 305 -11.97 -37.77 38.83
N ASN A 306 -13.14 -37.28 38.41
CA ASN A 306 -13.45 -37.03 37.00
C ASN A 306 -12.94 -35.66 36.59
N TYR A 307 -11.84 -35.65 35.83
CA TYR A 307 -11.25 -34.45 35.27
C TYR A 307 -11.74 -34.21 33.84
N THR A 308 -12.06 -32.96 33.54
CA THR A 308 -12.38 -32.46 32.21
C THR A 308 -11.34 -31.42 31.83
N PHE A 309 -10.54 -31.72 30.82
CA PHE A 309 -9.59 -30.80 30.23
C PHE A 309 -10.21 -30.15 28.99
N LYS A 310 -10.18 -28.82 28.93
CA LYS A 310 -10.54 -28.04 27.75
C LYS A 310 -9.28 -27.44 27.15
N ILE A 311 -8.95 -27.84 25.93
CA ILE A 311 -7.78 -27.35 25.18
C ILE A 311 -8.25 -26.31 24.17
N PHE A 312 -7.99 -25.04 24.44
CA PHE A 312 -8.34 -23.91 23.59
C PHE A 312 -7.23 -23.64 22.58
N ALA A 313 -7.58 -23.46 21.31
CA ALA A 313 -6.68 -22.94 20.30
C ALA A 313 -6.87 -21.43 20.15
N LYS A 314 -5.78 -20.66 20.18
CA LYS A 314 -5.81 -19.20 20.10
C LYS A 314 -4.82 -18.70 19.05
N ASN A 315 -5.16 -17.57 18.44
CA ASN A 315 -4.29 -16.84 17.55
C ASN A 315 -4.30 -15.34 17.90
N ARG A 316 -3.71 -14.50 17.04
CA ARG A 316 -3.57 -13.06 17.30
C ARG A 316 -4.92 -12.35 17.52
N VAL A 317 -6.02 -12.88 16.98
CA VAL A 317 -7.34 -12.23 17.04
C VAL A 317 -8.28 -12.81 18.08
N SER A 318 -7.92 -13.91 18.75
CA SER A 318 -8.74 -14.56 19.77
C SER A 318 -9.07 -13.65 20.97
N GLU A 319 -8.14 -12.77 21.37
CA GLU A 319 -8.40 -11.81 22.45
C GLU A 319 -9.47 -10.77 22.05
N VAL A 320 -9.39 -10.26 20.82
CA VAL A 320 -10.36 -9.31 20.26
C VAL A 320 -11.74 -9.95 20.14
N ALA A 321 -11.79 -11.18 19.63
CA ALA A 321 -13.02 -11.98 19.52
C ALA A 321 -13.70 -12.10 20.89
N LYS A 322 -12.94 -12.49 21.93
CA LYS A 322 -13.46 -12.61 23.30
C LYS A 322 -13.89 -11.29 23.90
N ARG A 323 -13.02 -10.27 23.85
CA ARG A 323 -13.23 -8.98 24.54
C ARG A 323 -14.39 -8.19 23.95
N ILE A 324 -14.54 -8.18 22.63
CA ILE A 324 -15.50 -7.32 21.94
C ILE A 324 -16.79 -8.07 21.61
N TYR A 325 -16.70 -9.34 21.22
CA TYR A 325 -17.82 -10.11 20.68
C TYR A 325 -18.28 -11.22 21.63
N GLY A 326 -17.57 -11.47 22.74
CA GLY A 326 -17.89 -12.54 23.68
C GLY A 326 -17.60 -13.94 23.15
N ASP A 327 -16.88 -14.05 22.02
CA ASP A 327 -16.51 -15.34 21.42
C ASP A 327 -15.35 -15.95 22.21
N GLU A 328 -15.64 -16.92 23.08
CA GLU A 328 -14.64 -17.57 23.95
C GLU A 328 -13.63 -18.44 23.18
N GLY A 329 -13.92 -18.72 21.91
CA GLY A 329 -13.12 -19.54 21.03
C GLY A 329 -13.39 -21.03 21.15
N ASN A 330 -12.87 -21.77 20.18
CA ASN A 330 -13.09 -23.21 20.05
C ASN A 330 -12.13 -24.00 20.93
N PHE A 331 -12.64 -25.08 21.53
CA PHE A 331 -11.85 -25.95 22.41
C PHE A 331 -12.18 -27.42 22.19
N ALA A 332 -11.16 -28.26 22.37
CA ALA A 332 -11.33 -29.71 22.42
C ALA A 332 -11.53 -30.14 23.88
N THR A 333 -12.37 -31.13 24.11
CA THR A 333 -12.67 -31.63 25.46
C THR A 333 -12.09 -33.03 25.62
N LEU A 334 -11.40 -33.26 26.73
CA LEU A 334 -10.88 -34.56 27.15
C LEU A 334 -11.37 -34.86 28.57
N ASN A 335 -12.10 -35.96 28.73
CA ASN A 335 -12.56 -36.43 30.03
C ASN A 335 -11.71 -37.63 30.45
N ILE A 336 -11.14 -37.59 31.66
CA ILE A 336 -10.37 -38.69 32.24
C ILE A 336 -10.77 -38.93 33.69
N MET A 337 -10.77 -40.18 34.11
CA MET A 337 -10.81 -40.58 35.50
C MET A 337 -9.51 -41.32 35.80
N ILE A 338 -8.81 -40.95 36.88
CA ILE A 338 -7.67 -41.74 37.36
C ILE A 338 -8.21 -42.85 38.23
N GLU A 339 -8.32 -44.06 37.69
CA GLU A 339 -8.62 -45.23 38.53
C GLU A 339 -7.41 -45.51 39.43
N GLY A 340 -7.67 -45.68 40.73
CA GLY A 340 -6.61 -46.00 41.68
C GLY A 340 -6.03 -47.38 41.37
N LEU A 341 -4.73 -47.42 41.06
CA LEU A 341 -3.88 -48.62 41.01
C LEU A 341 -4.60 -49.91 40.55
N ASP A 342 -5.00 -49.98 39.27
CA ASP A 342 -4.85 -51.24 38.55
C ASP A 342 -4.52 -51.02 37.07
N HIS A 343 -3.45 -51.67 36.64
CA HIS A 343 -2.99 -51.65 35.25
C HIS A 343 -3.89 -52.58 34.44
N SER A 344 -4.98 -52.09 33.84
CA SER A 344 -5.46 -52.57 32.53
C SER A 344 -6.77 -51.90 32.11
N ASN A 345 -6.73 -51.28 30.92
CA ASN A 345 -7.86 -50.90 30.07
C ASN A 345 -8.90 -49.92 30.63
N ILE A 346 -8.79 -48.65 30.23
CA ILE A 346 -9.88 -47.68 30.38
C ILE A 346 -10.20 -47.06 29.02
N SER A 347 -11.46 -47.20 28.61
CA SER A 347 -12.05 -46.63 27.41
C SER A 347 -12.34 -45.13 27.57
N VAL A 348 -11.93 -44.32 26.60
CA VAL A 348 -12.29 -42.89 26.50
C VAL A 348 -13.61 -42.78 25.73
N PRO A 349 -14.72 -42.30 26.32
CA PRO A 349 -15.90 -41.93 25.54
C PRO A 349 -15.67 -40.55 24.92
N PHE A 350 -15.61 -40.50 23.59
CA PHE A 350 -15.65 -39.27 22.81
C PHE A 350 -17.09 -38.75 22.73
N SER A 351 -17.32 -37.49 23.11
CA SER A 351 -18.47 -36.72 22.67
C SER A 351 -17.99 -35.52 21.84
N GLU A 352 -18.18 -35.59 20.52
CA GLU A 352 -18.11 -34.42 19.65
C GLU A 352 -19.45 -33.68 19.79
N GLN A 353 -19.44 -32.49 20.38
CA GLN A 353 -20.56 -31.55 20.22
C GLN A 353 -20.31 -30.72 18.96
N LYS A 354 -21.33 -30.72 18.09
CA LYS A 354 -21.37 -30.16 16.74
C LYS A 354 -21.62 -28.66 16.74
#